data_AF-A0A522LMN7-F1
#
_entry.id   AF-A0A522LMN7-F1
#
_cell.length_a   1.000
_cell.length_b   1.000
_cell.length_c   1.000
_cell.angle_alpha   90.00
_cell.angle_beta   90.00
_cell.angle_gamma   90.00
#
_symmetry.space_group_name_H-M   'P 1'
#
loop_
_entity.id
_entity.type
_entity.pdbx_description
1 polymer ?
#
loop_
_entity_poly.entity_id
_entity_poly.type
_entity_poly.pdbx_seq_one_letter_code
_entity_poly.pdbx_strand_id
1 'polypeptide(L)'
;MEATPVTTTIPSVQVQIRLAERSYPIVIGSQLFDNPATWAALPRASAALIVTNTTVAPLYARRLQTSLAGRYGVIHTVVLPDGEEFKTWATLNLIFDALLQHGCDRKTVLFALGGGVVGDITGFAAASYMRGVPFVQVPTTLLAQVDSSVGGKTAINHPLGKNMIGAFHQPQLVVCDLDTLQTLPKRELAAGLAEIIKYGPIADMAFFGWIEANLPALLAREP
;
A
#
# COMPACT_ATOMS: atom_id res chain seq x y z
N MET A 1 -2.43 11.96 -35.68
CA MET A 1 -3.43 11.16 -34.94
C MET A 1 -2.66 10.29 -33.97
N GLU A 2 -2.46 10.77 -32.74
CA GLU A 2 -1.89 9.94 -31.68
C GLU A 2 -2.90 8.84 -31.34
N ALA A 3 -2.47 7.59 -31.51
CA ALA A 3 -3.26 6.44 -31.08
C ALA A 3 -3.45 6.53 -29.56
N THR A 4 -4.71 6.60 -29.13
CA THR A 4 -5.06 6.48 -27.71
C THR A 4 -4.53 5.11 -27.25
N PRO A 5 -3.66 5.03 -26.23
CA PRO A 5 -3.15 3.75 -25.78
C PRO A 5 -4.34 2.94 -25.27
N VAL A 6 -4.61 1.80 -25.92
CA VAL A 6 -5.58 0.82 -25.45
C VAL A 6 -5.07 0.34 -24.11
N THR A 7 -5.66 0.81 -23.02
CA THR A 7 -5.30 0.36 -21.68
C THR A 7 -5.92 -1.02 -21.52
N THR A 8 -5.14 -2.06 -21.76
CA THR A 8 -5.57 -3.45 -21.56
C THR A 8 -5.92 -3.64 -20.09
N THR A 9 -7.20 -3.86 -19.78
CA THR A 9 -7.64 -4.14 -18.41
C THR A 9 -7.11 -5.50 -17.97
N ILE A 10 -6.20 -5.51 -16.99
CA ILE A 10 -5.69 -6.75 -16.38
C ILE A 10 -6.76 -7.24 -15.39
N PRO A 11 -7.28 -8.48 -15.55
CA PRO A 11 -8.29 -9.04 -14.64
C PRO A 11 -7.73 -9.16 -13.23
N SER A 12 -8.59 -9.04 -12.22
CA SER A 12 -8.15 -9.15 -10.83
C SER A 12 -7.90 -10.59 -10.43
N VAL A 13 -6.81 -10.81 -9.70
CA VAL A 13 -6.45 -12.06 -9.04
C VAL A 13 -6.35 -11.81 -7.53
N GLN A 14 -6.73 -12.81 -6.73
CA GLN A 14 -6.65 -12.73 -5.28
C GLN A 14 -5.67 -13.77 -4.73
N VAL A 15 -4.75 -13.32 -3.87
CA VAL A 15 -3.89 -14.18 -3.05
C VAL A 15 -4.37 -14.10 -1.61
N GLN A 16 -4.70 -15.25 -1.01
CA GLN A 16 -5.17 -15.30 0.38
C GLN A 16 -4.01 -15.57 1.34
N ILE A 17 -3.69 -14.61 2.22
CA ILE A 17 -2.74 -14.82 3.31
C ILE A 17 -3.47 -15.53 4.46
N ARG A 18 -3.05 -16.76 4.78
CA ARG A 18 -3.69 -17.63 5.78
C ARG A 18 -3.01 -17.48 7.14
N LEU A 19 -3.64 -16.74 8.06
CA LEU A 19 -3.16 -16.45 9.42
C LEU A 19 -4.26 -16.65 10.47
N ALA A 20 -5.04 -17.72 10.32
CA ALA A 20 -6.25 -18.01 11.11
C ALA A 20 -7.22 -16.81 11.10
N GLU A 21 -7.63 -16.30 12.26
CA GLU A 21 -8.55 -15.16 12.39
C GLU A 21 -8.00 -13.84 11.80
N ARG A 22 -6.68 -13.76 11.57
CA ARG A 22 -6.00 -12.59 10.99
C ARG A 22 -5.73 -12.74 9.49
N SER A 23 -6.38 -13.70 8.84
CA SER A 23 -6.25 -13.93 7.41
C SER A 23 -6.79 -12.73 6.63
N TYR A 24 -6.10 -12.34 5.56
CA TYR A 24 -6.50 -11.21 4.73
C TYR A 24 -6.18 -11.47 3.25
N PRO A 25 -6.97 -10.89 2.32
CA PRO A 25 -6.72 -10.98 0.89
C PRO A 25 -5.73 -9.92 0.42
N ILE A 26 -4.96 -10.28 -0.61
CA ILE A 26 -4.24 -9.37 -1.51
C ILE A 26 -4.97 -9.42 -2.84
N VAL A 27 -5.43 -8.28 -3.34
CA VAL A 27 -6.09 -8.15 -4.64
C VAL A 27 -5.13 -7.45 -5.60
N ILE A 28 -4.87 -8.06 -6.75
CA ILE A 28 -3.90 -7.62 -7.76
C ILE A 28 -4.61 -7.49 -9.10
N GLY A 29 -4.47 -6.38 -9.82
CA GLY A 29 -5.11 -6.14 -11.11
C GLY A 29 -5.10 -4.68 -11.51
N SER A 30 -5.75 -4.32 -12.62
CA SER A 30 -5.91 -2.92 -13.04
C SER A 30 -7.25 -2.33 -12.60
N GLN A 31 -7.32 -0.99 -12.50
CA GLN A 31 -8.54 -0.23 -12.19
C GLN A 31 -9.23 -0.66 -10.88
N LEU A 32 -8.48 -1.21 -9.92
CA LEU A 32 -9.01 -1.67 -8.65
C LEU A 32 -9.55 -0.52 -7.81
N PHE A 33 -8.97 0.69 -7.93
CA PHE A 33 -9.45 1.85 -7.20
C PHE A 33 -10.89 2.18 -7.58
N ASP A 34 -11.21 2.13 -8.87
CA ASP A 34 -12.51 2.56 -9.39
C ASP A 34 -13.58 1.46 -9.27
N ASN A 35 -13.20 0.25 -8.85
CA ASN A 35 -14.12 -0.85 -8.63
C ASN A 35 -14.65 -0.84 -7.18
N PRO A 36 -15.94 -0.52 -6.93
CA PRO A 36 -16.49 -0.50 -5.58
C PRO A 36 -16.44 -1.86 -4.88
N ALA A 37 -16.41 -2.96 -5.65
CA ALA A 37 -16.32 -4.32 -5.11
C ALA A 37 -14.99 -4.56 -4.37
N THR A 38 -13.90 -3.89 -4.77
CA THR A 38 -12.59 -3.95 -4.09
C THR A 38 -12.70 -3.63 -2.61
N TRP A 39 -13.58 -2.69 -2.25
CA TRP A 39 -13.71 -2.14 -0.90
C TRP A 39 -14.88 -2.75 -0.11
N ALA A 40 -15.68 -3.61 -0.75
CA ALA A 40 -16.98 -4.04 -0.24
C ALA A 40 -16.90 -4.86 1.08
N ALA A 41 -15.80 -5.58 1.29
CA ALA A 41 -15.60 -6.45 2.45
C ALA A 41 -14.98 -5.74 3.67
N LEU A 42 -14.53 -4.49 3.54
CA LEU A 42 -13.88 -3.76 4.64
C LEU A 42 -14.84 -3.49 5.81
N PRO A 43 -14.37 -3.31 7.06
CA PRO A 43 -15.27 -2.94 8.15
C PRO A 43 -15.98 -1.61 7.87
N ARG A 44 -17.24 -1.50 8.35
CA ARG A 44 -17.98 -0.23 8.37
C ARG A 44 -17.44 0.65 9.49
N ALA A 45 -17.26 1.93 9.20
CA ALA A 45 -16.83 2.95 10.16
C ALA A 45 -17.49 4.29 9.83
N SER A 46 -17.58 5.17 10.83
CA SER A 46 -18.03 6.56 10.63
C SER A 46 -17.01 7.38 9.83
N ALA A 47 -15.73 7.14 10.09
CA ALA A 47 -14.62 7.84 9.46
C ALA A 47 -13.55 6.88 8.92
N ALA A 48 -12.85 7.33 7.89
CA ALA A 48 -11.61 6.75 7.39
C ALA A 48 -10.51 7.82 7.35
N LEU A 49 -9.25 7.39 7.43
CA LEU A 49 -8.09 8.26 7.28
C LEU A 49 -7.18 7.72 6.17
N ILE A 50 -6.98 8.50 5.11
CA ILE A 50 -5.95 8.22 4.11
C ILE A 50 -4.64 8.83 4.60
N VAL A 51 -3.59 8.02 4.68
CA VAL A 51 -2.22 8.48 4.94
C VAL A 51 -1.41 8.28 3.66
N THR A 52 -0.78 9.34 3.19
CA THR A 52 0.01 9.37 1.95
C THR A 52 1.20 10.32 2.12
N ASN A 53 2.06 10.44 1.12
CA ASN A 53 3.12 11.46 1.09
C ASN A 53 2.84 12.58 0.06
N THR A 54 3.68 13.61 0.06
CA THR A 54 3.60 14.77 -0.84
C THR A 54 3.67 14.42 -2.33
N THR A 55 4.31 13.30 -2.69
CA THR A 55 4.47 12.84 -4.08
C THR A 55 3.26 12.07 -4.59
N VAL A 56 2.71 11.19 -3.77
CA VAL A 56 1.61 10.26 -4.11
C VAL A 56 0.25 10.93 -3.96
N ALA A 57 0.10 11.87 -3.02
CA ALA A 57 -1.15 12.58 -2.75
C ALA A 57 -1.79 13.21 -4.00
N PRO A 58 -1.09 14.06 -4.79
CA PRO A 58 -1.69 14.69 -5.96
C PRO A 58 -2.07 13.70 -7.07
N LEU A 59 -1.48 12.50 -7.08
CA LEU A 59 -1.75 11.47 -8.09
C LEU A 59 -3.02 10.67 -7.77
N TYR A 60 -3.17 10.26 -6.50
CA TYR A 60 -4.08 9.16 -6.16
C TYR A 60 -5.03 9.44 -4.99
N ALA A 61 -4.75 10.40 -4.12
CA ALA A 61 -5.54 10.58 -2.89
C ALA A 61 -7.01 10.92 -3.19
N ARG A 62 -7.25 11.83 -4.15
CA ARG A 62 -8.62 12.20 -4.56
C ARG A 62 -9.36 11.01 -5.17
N ARG A 63 -8.68 10.22 -6.02
CA ARG A 63 -9.27 9.02 -6.64
C ARG A 63 -9.69 8.02 -5.56
N LEU A 64 -8.80 7.71 -4.63
CA LEU A 64 -9.12 6.81 -3.50
C LEU A 64 -10.25 7.37 -2.63
N GLN A 65 -10.24 8.67 -2.32
CA GLN A 65 -11.31 9.31 -1.54
C GLN A 65 -12.68 9.14 -2.23
N THR A 66 -12.75 9.36 -3.55
CA THR A 66 -13.98 9.15 -4.32
C THR A 66 -14.46 7.70 -4.25
N SER A 67 -13.55 6.74 -4.41
CA SER A 67 -13.87 5.31 -4.33
C SER A 67 -14.40 4.87 -2.96
N LEU A 68 -13.95 5.53 -1.89
CA LEU A 68 -14.32 5.22 -0.52
C LEU A 68 -15.58 5.97 -0.03
N ALA A 69 -16.02 7.02 -0.74
CA ALA A 69 -17.09 7.91 -0.29
C ALA A 69 -18.46 7.22 -0.11
N GLY A 70 -18.73 6.13 -0.86
CA GLY A 70 -19.94 5.33 -0.68
C GLY A 70 -19.90 4.42 0.57
N ARG A 71 -18.74 4.28 1.21
CA ARG A 71 -18.53 3.36 2.35
C ARG A 71 -18.38 4.07 3.68
N TYR A 72 -17.69 5.21 3.71
CA TYR A 72 -17.39 5.98 4.92
C TYR A 72 -18.00 7.38 4.83
N GLY A 73 -18.66 7.81 5.91
CA GLY A 73 -19.34 9.12 5.93
C GLY A 73 -18.37 10.30 5.91
N VAL A 74 -17.19 10.13 6.49
CA VAL A 74 -16.11 11.13 6.49
C VAL A 74 -14.79 10.46 6.12
N ILE A 75 -14.00 11.10 5.25
CA ILE A 75 -12.68 10.62 4.84
C ILE A 75 -11.69 11.77 5.02
N HIS A 76 -10.79 11.62 5.99
CA HIS A 76 -9.70 12.54 6.25
C HIS A 76 -8.48 12.15 5.43
N THR A 77 -7.54 13.09 5.23
CA THR A 77 -6.26 12.81 4.57
C THR A 77 -5.13 13.47 5.35
N VAL A 78 -4.08 12.70 5.62
CA VAL A 78 -2.79 13.17 6.15
C VAL A 78 -1.74 13.00 5.06
N VAL A 79 -1.06 14.10 4.74
CA VAL A 79 0.03 14.13 3.76
C VAL A 79 1.34 14.31 4.50
N LEU A 80 2.15 13.27 4.52
CA LEU A 80 3.47 13.23 5.12
C LEU A 80 4.54 13.75 4.13
N PRO A 81 5.68 14.25 4.61
CA PRO A 81 6.83 14.47 3.73
C PRO A 81 7.32 13.15 3.12
N ASP A 82 7.75 13.20 1.87
CA ASP A 82 8.23 12.02 1.13
C ASP A 82 9.71 11.73 1.37
N GLY A 83 10.06 10.47 1.66
CA GLY A 83 11.43 10.01 1.87
C GLY A 83 11.61 9.09 3.09
N GLU A 84 12.58 8.18 3.03
CA GLU A 84 12.93 7.26 4.13
C GLU A 84 13.41 8.00 5.38
N GLU A 85 14.04 9.18 5.22
CA GLU A 85 14.48 10.05 6.32
C GLU A 85 13.32 10.56 7.20
N PHE A 86 12.11 10.60 6.64
CA PHE A 86 10.90 10.97 7.38
C PHE A 86 10.24 9.78 8.06
N LYS A 87 10.79 8.57 7.96
CA LYS A 87 10.27 7.38 8.64
C LYS A 87 10.65 7.40 10.13
N THR A 88 10.12 8.36 10.88
CA THR A 88 10.52 8.70 12.24
C THR A 88 9.32 8.82 13.18
N TRP A 89 9.60 8.93 14.49
CA TRP A 89 8.58 9.17 15.49
C TRP A 89 7.81 10.49 15.29
N ALA A 90 8.50 11.54 14.85
CA ALA A 90 7.88 12.85 14.64
C ALA A 90 6.82 12.79 13.53
N THR A 91 7.15 12.15 12.40
CA THR A 91 6.23 11.95 11.28
C THR A 91 5.07 11.03 11.66
N LEU A 92 5.34 9.96 12.43
CA LEU A 92 4.29 9.10 12.97
C LEU A 92 3.28 9.88 13.82
N ASN A 93 3.75 10.82 14.64
CA ASN A 93 2.88 11.62 15.50
C ASN A 93 1.88 12.48 14.71
N LEU A 94 2.23 12.93 13.50
CA LEU A 94 1.30 13.67 12.64
C LEU A 94 0.02 12.86 12.32
N ILE A 95 0.15 11.53 12.21
CA ILE A 95 -1.00 10.64 12.00
C ILE A 95 -1.86 10.60 13.28
N PHE A 96 -1.25 10.48 14.45
CA PHE A 96 -1.98 10.47 15.72
C PHE A 96 -2.66 11.81 15.99
N ASP A 97 -2.00 12.93 15.71
CA ASP A 97 -2.55 14.27 15.85
C ASP A 97 -3.82 14.41 15.02
N ALA A 98 -3.78 14.02 13.74
CA ALA A 98 -4.96 14.06 12.87
C ALA A 98 -6.10 13.14 13.36
N LEU A 99 -5.78 11.91 13.79
CA LEU A 99 -6.78 10.99 14.33
C LEU A 99 -7.49 11.57 15.56
N LEU A 100 -6.73 12.15 16.50
CA LEU A 100 -7.27 12.74 17.73
C LEU A 100 -8.04 14.04 17.45
N GLN A 101 -7.51 14.92 16.59
CA GLN A 101 -8.16 16.18 16.22
C GLN A 101 -9.50 15.96 15.53
N HIS A 102 -9.63 14.91 14.74
CA HIS A 102 -10.88 14.56 14.05
C HIS A 102 -11.80 13.66 14.87
N GLY A 103 -11.47 13.34 16.12
CA GLY A 103 -12.30 12.49 16.98
C GLY A 103 -12.48 11.08 16.40
N CYS A 104 -11.48 10.55 15.69
CA CYS A 104 -11.50 9.19 15.20
C CYS A 104 -11.63 8.20 16.37
N ASP A 105 -12.28 7.06 16.13
CA ASP A 105 -12.51 6.05 17.16
C ASP A 105 -11.82 4.72 16.79
N ARG A 106 -12.00 3.70 17.62
CA ARG A 106 -11.38 2.38 17.41
C ARG A 106 -11.86 1.64 16.15
N LYS A 107 -12.92 2.11 15.49
CA LYS A 107 -13.44 1.55 14.24
C LYS A 107 -12.90 2.29 13.01
N THR A 108 -12.29 3.47 13.18
CA THR A 108 -11.68 4.22 12.07
C THR A 108 -10.73 3.34 11.27
N VAL A 109 -10.88 3.35 9.95
CA VAL A 109 -10.04 2.56 9.05
C VAL A 109 -8.95 3.46 8.46
N LEU A 110 -7.69 3.07 8.64
CA LEU A 110 -6.55 3.75 8.01
C LEU A 110 -6.25 3.15 6.64
N PHE A 111 -5.94 3.99 5.66
CA PHE A 111 -5.55 3.58 4.31
C PHE A 111 -4.13 4.09 4.06
N ALA A 112 -3.17 3.18 3.93
CA ALA A 112 -1.78 3.49 3.64
C ALA A 112 -1.59 3.59 2.11
N LEU A 113 -1.73 4.78 1.56
CA LEU A 113 -1.61 5.05 0.12
C LEU A 113 -0.19 5.51 -0.21
N GLY A 114 0.64 4.63 -0.74
CA GLY A 114 2.02 4.97 -1.10
C GLY A 114 2.97 3.78 -1.21
N GLY A 115 4.27 4.05 -1.14
CA GLY A 115 5.30 3.00 -1.07
C GLY A 115 5.48 2.42 0.34
N GLY A 116 6.54 1.62 0.52
CA GLY A 116 6.81 0.90 1.77
C GLY A 116 7.00 1.81 2.99
N VAL A 117 7.53 3.04 2.81
CA VAL A 117 7.65 4.03 3.90
C VAL A 117 6.28 4.39 4.46
N VAL A 118 5.34 4.77 3.60
CA VAL A 118 3.96 5.11 4.02
C VAL A 118 3.28 3.87 4.62
N GLY A 119 3.46 2.70 3.99
CA GLY A 119 2.94 1.43 4.47
C GLY A 119 3.37 1.12 5.92
N ASP A 120 4.66 1.27 6.21
CA ASP A 120 5.22 0.97 7.53
C ASP A 120 4.78 1.97 8.61
N ILE A 121 4.87 3.28 8.34
CA ILE A 121 4.48 4.31 9.31
C ILE A 121 2.98 4.21 9.60
N THR A 122 2.16 4.05 8.56
CA THR A 122 0.69 3.96 8.70
C THR A 122 0.29 2.67 9.41
N GLY A 123 0.92 1.54 9.06
CA GLY A 123 0.69 0.28 9.74
C GLY A 123 1.04 0.34 11.23
N PHE A 124 2.14 1.02 11.58
CA PHE A 124 2.55 1.18 12.97
C PHE A 124 1.65 2.16 13.74
N ALA A 125 1.18 3.22 13.08
CA ALA A 125 0.13 4.08 13.62
C ALA A 125 -1.15 3.28 13.88
N ALA A 126 -1.60 2.46 12.93
CA ALA A 126 -2.78 1.62 13.08
C ALA A 126 -2.64 0.60 14.22
N ALA A 127 -1.46 0.03 14.41
CA ALA A 127 -1.17 -0.90 15.49
C ALA A 127 -1.26 -0.22 16.88
N SER A 128 -0.85 1.05 16.95
CA SER A 128 -0.67 1.77 18.21
C SER A 128 -1.90 2.58 18.62
N TYR A 129 -2.57 3.22 17.66
CA TYR A 129 -3.70 4.09 17.93
C TYR A 129 -4.85 3.31 18.58
N MET A 130 -5.30 3.76 19.74
CA MET A 130 -6.28 3.06 20.58
C MET A 130 -5.95 1.56 20.82
N ARG A 131 -4.65 1.21 20.80
CA ARG A 131 -4.13 -0.18 20.92
C ARG A 131 -4.51 -1.11 19.76
N GLY A 132 -4.83 -0.54 18.60
CA GLY A 132 -5.12 -1.29 17.39
C GLY A 132 -6.40 -0.81 16.74
N VAL A 133 -6.29 -0.37 15.49
CA VAL A 133 -7.41 -0.08 14.60
C VAL A 133 -7.23 -0.79 13.25
N PRO A 134 -8.32 -1.02 12.49
CA PRO A 134 -8.23 -1.61 11.16
C PRO A 134 -7.42 -0.73 10.20
N PHE A 135 -6.64 -1.34 9.33
CA PHE A 135 -5.98 -0.62 8.23
C PHE A 135 -5.90 -1.44 6.95
N VAL A 136 -5.69 -0.74 5.85
CA VAL A 136 -5.60 -1.27 4.48
C VAL A 136 -4.31 -0.77 3.86
N GLN A 137 -3.57 -1.68 3.23
CA GLN A 137 -2.40 -1.31 2.41
C GLN A 137 -2.87 -1.01 0.99
N VAL A 138 -2.48 0.15 0.46
CA VAL A 138 -2.73 0.56 -0.93
C VAL A 138 -1.37 0.87 -1.59
N PRO A 139 -0.54 -0.17 -1.82
CA PRO A 139 0.84 0.00 -2.27
C PRO A 139 0.94 0.52 -3.71
N THR A 140 1.70 1.60 -3.91
CA THR A 140 1.88 2.28 -5.22
C THR A 140 3.29 2.14 -5.81
N THR A 141 4.14 1.33 -5.18
CA THR A 141 5.46 0.97 -5.73
C THR A 141 5.55 -0.53 -5.92
N LEU A 142 6.29 -0.99 -6.93
CA LEU A 142 6.44 -2.43 -7.18
C LEU A 142 7.04 -3.14 -5.96
N LEU A 143 8.07 -2.54 -5.32
CA LEU A 143 8.66 -3.07 -4.10
C LEU A 143 7.61 -3.24 -2.98
N ALA A 144 6.72 -2.26 -2.80
CA ALA A 144 5.68 -2.37 -1.77
C ALA A 144 4.65 -3.45 -2.12
N GLN A 145 4.31 -3.62 -3.40
CA GLN A 145 3.35 -4.62 -3.87
C GLN A 145 3.84 -6.06 -3.70
N VAL A 146 5.17 -6.29 -3.68
CA VAL A 146 5.77 -7.64 -3.66
C VAL A 146 6.53 -8.00 -2.38
N ASP A 147 6.72 -7.04 -1.47
CA ASP A 147 7.44 -7.25 -0.21
C ASP A 147 6.74 -6.55 0.96
N SER A 148 6.85 -5.23 1.08
CA SER A 148 6.52 -4.54 2.34
C SER A 148 5.03 -4.53 2.71
N SER A 149 4.12 -4.77 1.77
CA SER A 149 2.68 -4.90 2.07
C SER A 149 2.27 -6.27 2.63
N VAL A 150 3.20 -7.24 2.67
CA VAL A 150 2.94 -8.62 3.09
C VAL A 150 3.69 -8.94 4.40
N GLY A 151 3.03 -9.65 5.32
CA GLY A 151 3.64 -10.13 6.57
C GLY A 151 3.40 -9.25 7.79
N GLY A 152 2.82 -8.06 7.61
CA GLY A 152 2.38 -7.18 8.70
C GLY A 152 3.50 -6.61 9.57
N LYS A 153 4.75 -6.62 9.09
CA LYS A 153 5.82 -5.85 9.72
C LYS A 153 5.55 -4.37 9.46
N THR A 154 5.55 -3.58 10.52
CA THR A 154 5.33 -2.14 10.47
C THR A 154 6.34 -1.48 11.38
N ALA A 155 6.94 -0.36 10.98
CA ALA A 155 8.02 0.23 11.76
C ALA A 155 8.29 1.69 11.45
N ILE A 156 9.06 2.31 12.34
CA ILE A 156 9.81 3.53 12.10
C ILE A 156 11.30 3.31 12.38
N ASN A 157 12.11 4.22 11.88
CA ASN A 157 13.55 4.25 12.13
C ASN A 157 13.86 5.02 13.42
N HIS A 158 14.94 4.59 14.07
CA HIS A 158 15.65 5.34 15.09
C HIS A 158 16.99 5.82 14.49
N PRO A 159 17.58 6.95 14.93
CA PRO A 159 18.90 7.38 14.43
C PRO A 159 20.01 6.32 14.54
N LEU A 160 19.87 5.38 15.48
CA LEU A 160 20.81 4.27 15.70
C LEU A 160 20.42 2.96 14.99
N GLY A 161 19.31 2.91 14.27
CA GLY A 161 18.90 1.67 13.62
C GLY A 161 17.62 1.77 12.79
N LYS A 162 17.66 1.14 11.62
CA LYS A 162 16.54 1.04 10.68
C LYS A 162 15.52 0.02 11.17
N ASN A 163 14.23 0.36 11.12
CA ASN A 163 13.11 -0.51 11.48
C ASN A 163 13.16 -1.11 12.90
N MET A 164 13.87 -0.48 13.84
CA MET A 164 14.07 -1.02 15.19
C MET A 164 12.86 -0.84 16.12
N ILE A 165 11.92 0.02 15.75
CA ILE A 165 10.74 0.36 16.56
C ILE A 165 9.51 0.13 15.70
N GLY A 166 8.64 -0.80 16.11
CA GLY A 166 7.52 -1.21 15.28
C GLY A 166 6.62 -2.25 15.93
N ALA A 167 5.70 -2.79 15.14
CA ALA A 167 4.77 -3.83 15.55
C ALA A 167 4.49 -4.81 14.40
N PHE A 168 4.08 -6.03 14.77
CA PHE A 168 3.43 -6.95 13.84
C PHE A 168 1.92 -6.69 13.84
N HIS A 169 1.41 -6.04 12.81
CA HIS A 169 0.00 -5.68 12.66
C HIS A 169 -0.48 -5.99 11.24
N GLN A 170 -1.46 -6.89 11.11
CA GLN A 170 -1.91 -7.38 9.80
C GLN A 170 -2.97 -6.44 9.21
N PRO A 171 -2.90 -6.11 7.91
CA PRO A 171 -3.93 -5.32 7.25
C PRO A 171 -5.23 -6.14 7.10
N GLN A 172 -6.34 -5.45 6.88
CA GLN A 172 -7.62 -6.06 6.49
C GLN A 172 -7.64 -6.47 5.02
N LEU A 173 -6.84 -5.80 4.19
CA LEU A 173 -6.80 -5.92 2.74
C LEU A 173 -5.50 -5.29 2.23
N VAL A 174 -4.94 -5.85 1.17
CA VAL A 174 -3.90 -5.21 0.35
C VAL A 174 -4.45 -5.04 -1.08
N VAL A 175 -4.35 -3.83 -1.64
CA VAL A 175 -4.83 -3.51 -3.00
C VAL A 175 -3.67 -3.10 -3.90
N CYS A 176 -3.21 -4.02 -4.73
CA CYS A 176 -2.15 -3.81 -5.72
C CYS A 176 -2.77 -3.42 -7.07
N ASP A 177 -3.17 -2.15 -7.21
CA ASP A 177 -3.62 -1.60 -8.49
C ASP A 177 -2.42 -1.35 -9.41
N LEU A 178 -2.29 -2.15 -10.46
CA LEU A 178 -1.15 -2.14 -11.38
C LEU A 178 -1.06 -0.84 -12.18
N ASP A 179 -2.17 -0.09 -12.31
CA ASP A 179 -2.17 1.20 -13.00
C ASP A 179 -1.30 2.24 -12.27
N THR A 180 -1.09 2.07 -10.96
CA THR A 180 -0.24 2.96 -10.16
C THR A 180 1.23 2.90 -10.56
N LEU A 181 1.68 1.80 -11.17
CA LEU A 181 3.05 1.62 -11.64
C LEU A 181 3.36 2.47 -12.87
N GLN A 182 2.35 2.98 -13.58
CA GLN A 182 2.53 3.80 -14.78
C GLN A 182 3.19 5.15 -14.46
N THR A 183 2.95 5.70 -13.27
CA THR A 183 3.60 6.94 -12.82
C THR A 183 4.89 6.70 -12.03
N LEU A 184 5.23 5.44 -11.72
CA LEU A 184 6.39 5.11 -10.89
C LEU A 184 7.69 5.43 -11.65
N PRO A 185 8.69 6.11 -11.06
CA PRO A 185 9.96 6.33 -11.74
C PRO A 185 10.65 5.00 -12.12
N LYS A 186 11.34 4.96 -13.27
CA LYS A 186 12.00 3.74 -13.76
C LYS A 186 12.97 3.13 -12.74
N ARG A 187 13.68 3.97 -11.98
CA ARG A 187 14.60 3.52 -10.93
C ARG A 187 13.89 2.79 -9.80
N GLU A 188 12.72 3.29 -9.39
CA GLU A 188 11.92 2.67 -8.33
C GLU A 188 11.26 1.37 -8.81
N LEU A 189 10.87 1.29 -10.08
CA LEU A 189 10.44 0.03 -10.71
C LEU A 189 11.57 -1.02 -10.69
N ALA A 190 12.78 -0.63 -11.11
CA ALA A 190 13.93 -1.52 -11.12
C ALA A 190 14.29 -2.01 -9.70
N ALA A 191 14.18 -1.14 -8.68
CA ALA A 191 14.38 -1.54 -7.29
C ALA A 191 13.37 -2.60 -6.84
N GLY A 192 12.09 -2.48 -7.23
CA GLY A 192 11.09 -3.52 -6.99
C GLY A 192 11.38 -4.83 -7.72
N LEU A 193 11.84 -4.77 -8.98
CA LEU A 193 12.23 -5.95 -9.74
C LEU A 193 13.39 -6.71 -9.09
N ALA A 194 14.34 -6.01 -8.46
CA ALA A 194 15.42 -6.65 -7.73
C ALA A 194 14.90 -7.56 -6.59
N GLU A 195 13.88 -7.11 -5.86
CA GLU A 195 13.23 -7.93 -4.82
C GLU A 195 12.44 -9.11 -5.41
N ILE A 196 11.89 -8.97 -6.61
CA ILE A 196 11.20 -10.07 -7.31
C ILE A 196 12.21 -11.14 -7.73
N ILE A 197 13.33 -10.71 -8.33
CA ILE A 197 14.43 -11.59 -8.79
C ILE A 197 14.97 -12.44 -7.63
N LYS A 198 15.07 -11.86 -6.42
CA LYS A 198 15.51 -12.57 -5.20
C LYS A 198 14.72 -13.85 -4.95
N TYR A 199 13.41 -13.87 -5.20
CA TYR A 199 12.56 -15.05 -4.96
C TYR A 199 12.98 -16.26 -5.81
N GLY A 200 13.61 -16.03 -6.97
CA GLY A 200 14.07 -17.09 -7.85
C GLY A 200 15.06 -18.05 -7.16
N PRO A 201 16.29 -17.61 -6.85
CA PRO A 201 17.30 -18.47 -6.22
C PRO A 201 16.94 -18.99 -4.82
N ILE A 202 16.09 -18.30 -4.06
CA ILE A 202 15.77 -18.70 -2.68
C ILE A 202 14.55 -19.63 -2.59
N ALA A 203 13.71 -19.71 -3.64
CA ALA A 203 12.45 -20.43 -3.56
C ALA A 203 12.02 -21.12 -4.87
N ASP A 204 12.20 -20.50 -6.04
CA ASP A 204 11.66 -21.02 -7.31
C ASP A 204 12.54 -20.66 -8.53
N MET A 205 13.40 -21.60 -8.93
CA MET A 205 14.26 -21.43 -10.11
C MET A 205 13.49 -21.42 -11.44
N ALA A 206 12.28 -22.00 -11.51
CA ALA A 206 11.45 -21.91 -12.70
C ALA A 206 10.90 -20.48 -12.86
N PHE A 207 10.49 -19.86 -11.74
CA PHE A 207 10.13 -18.45 -11.72
C PHE A 207 11.31 -17.54 -12.09
N PHE A 208 12.52 -17.85 -11.64
CA PHE A 208 13.74 -17.14 -12.07
C PHE A 208 13.91 -17.15 -13.59
N GLY A 209 13.84 -18.33 -14.21
CA GLY A 209 13.94 -18.47 -15.66
C GLY A 209 12.82 -17.74 -16.41
N TRP A 210 11.61 -17.70 -15.84
CA TRP A 210 10.52 -16.89 -16.38
C TRP A 210 10.83 -15.39 -16.32
N ILE A 211 11.40 -14.90 -15.21
CA ILE A 211 11.81 -13.49 -15.10
C ILE A 211 12.85 -13.16 -16.16
N GLU A 212 13.88 -14.00 -16.34
CA GLU A 212 14.92 -13.78 -17.35
C GLU A 212 14.33 -13.67 -18.77
N ALA A 213 13.36 -14.52 -19.11
CA ALA A 213 12.68 -14.50 -20.41
C ALA A 213 11.77 -13.27 -20.60
N ASN A 214 11.24 -12.68 -19.52
CA ASN A 214 10.24 -11.61 -19.58
C ASN A 214 10.74 -10.24 -19.08
N LEU A 215 12.01 -10.14 -18.68
CA LEU A 215 12.57 -8.91 -18.09
C LEU A 215 12.40 -7.66 -18.96
N PRO A 216 12.58 -7.69 -20.30
CA PRO A 216 12.32 -6.53 -21.13
C PRO A 216 10.86 -6.02 -21.04
N ALA A 217 9.88 -6.93 -21.06
CA ALA A 217 8.45 -6.61 -20.94
C ALA A 217 8.12 -6.04 -19.55
N LEU A 218 8.67 -6.65 -18.49
CA LEU A 218 8.52 -6.17 -17.11
C LEU A 218 9.06 -4.74 -16.92
N LEU A 219 10.22 -4.43 -17.51
CA LEU A 219 10.81 -3.09 -17.49
C LEU A 219 10.00 -2.07 -18.32
N ALA A 220 9.34 -2.54 -19.38
CA ALA A 220 8.44 -1.75 -20.22
C ALA A 220 7.04 -1.57 -19.60
N ARG A 221 6.71 -2.31 -18.52
CA ARG A 221 5.38 -2.36 -17.87
C ARG A 221 4.30 -2.92 -18.79
N GLU A 222 4.70 -3.86 -19.63
CA GLU A 222 3.79 -4.60 -20.50
C GLU A 222 3.18 -5.78 -19.70
N PRO A 223 1.87 -6.05 -19.88
CA PRO A 223 1.17 -7.16 -19.23
C PRO A 223 1.61 -8.54 -19.73
#